data_AF-A0A931F4U8-F1
#
_entry.id   AF-A0A931F4U8-F1
#
_cell.length_a   1.000
_cell.length_b   1.000
_cell.length_c   1.000
_cell.angle_alpha   90.00
_cell.angle_beta   90.00
_cell.angle_gamma   90.00
#
_symmetry.space_group_name_H-M   'P 1'
#
loop_
_entity.id
_entity.type
_entity.pdbx_description
1 polymer ?
#
loop_
_entity_poly.entity_id
_entity_poly.type
_entity_poly.pdbx_seq_one_letter_code
_entity_poly.pdbx_strand_id
1 'polypeptide(L)'
;MIDESYTRWFRGYTTNVLALTWCSATTTEDVLAAYGISPEITEPMNFLGGDIDLLIGRLGNGTIIMDYSVDSPTPQTLPALAQYGPCLSAAWCGDVPAIVSYYAHDGRVVRFDASERDWYPDPDLASVEQWIAATPAGTEIWDNRWSRAILITAEALLQAAIDEEWMRSTHVGVTFPE
;
A
#
# COMPACT_ATOMS: atom_id res chain seq x y z
N MET A 1 -15.65 2.97 10.87
CA MET A 1 -14.85 4.18 11.07
C MET A 1 -13.46 3.71 11.46
N ILE A 2 -12.42 4.09 10.72
CA ILE A 2 -11.04 3.68 11.05
C ILE A 2 -10.66 4.32 12.40
N ASP A 3 -10.50 3.49 13.43
CA ASP A 3 -10.11 3.87 14.78
C ASP A 3 -8.88 3.07 15.24
N GLU A 4 -8.51 3.19 16.52
CA GLU A 4 -7.36 2.49 17.08
C GLU A 4 -7.54 0.96 17.09
N SER A 5 -8.77 0.49 17.32
CA SER A 5 -9.10 -0.93 17.31
C SER A 5 -8.94 -1.52 15.91
N TYR A 6 -9.44 -0.82 14.89
CA TYR A 6 -9.24 -1.17 13.48
C TYR A 6 -7.75 -1.21 13.13
N THR A 7 -7.00 -0.17 13.49
CA THR A 7 -5.56 -0.09 13.18
C THR A 7 -4.77 -1.22 13.83
N ARG A 8 -5.11 -1.56 15.09
CA ARG A 8 -4.51 -2.69 15.82
C ARG A 8 -4.87 -4.03 15.20
N TRP A 9 -6.14 -4.22 14.85
CA TRP A 9 -6.62 -5.43 14.18
C TRP A 9 -5.89 -5.64 12.84
N PHE A 10 -5.88 -4.61 11.98
CA PHE A 10 -5.22 -4.66 10.67
C PHE A 10 -3.73 -4.99 10.80
N ARG A 11 -3.02 -4.32 11.72
CA ARG A 11 -1.61 -4.62 12.02
C ARG A 11 -1.38 -6.05 12.50
N GLY A 12 -2.33 -6.63 13.24
CA GLY A 12 -2.24 -8.02 13.68
C GLY A 12 -2.26 -9.03 12.54
N TYR A 13 -2.90 -8.69 11.42
CA TYR A 13 -2.78 -9.46 10.18
C TYR A 13 -1.45 -9.14 9.50
N THR A 14 -1.16 -7.87 9.23
CA THR A 14 -0.05 -7.45 8.36
C THR A 14 1.32 -7.36 9.03
N THR A 15 1.56 -8.05 10.14
CA THR A 15 2.81 -7.96 10.91
C THR A 15 4.07 -8.36 10.12
N ASN A 16 3.93 -9.28 9.16
CA ASN A 16 5.04 -9.76 8.32
C ASN A 16 5.09 -9.09 6.95
N VAL A 17 4.18 -8.16 6.67
CA VAL A 17 4.14 -7.43 5.40
C VAL A 17 5.17 -6.31 5.45
N LEU A 18 6.08 -6.28 4.49
CA LEU A 18 7.13 -5.27 4.40
C LEU A 18 6.64 -4.00 3.73
N ALA A 19 5.79 -4.12 2.72
CA ALA A 19 5.16 -2.98 2.06
C ALA A 19 3.69 -3.24 1.72
N LEU A 20 2.87 -2.21 1.90
CA LEU A 20 1.48 -2.20 1.49
C LEU A 20 1.29 -1.16 0.40
N THR A 21 0.67 -1.56 -0.71
CA THR A 21 0.34 -0.66 -1.81
C THR A 21 -1.14 -0.76 -2.14
N TRP A 22 -1.79 0.40 -2.24
CA TRP A 22 -3.18 0.56 -2.64
C TRP A 22 -3.24 1.35 -3.94
N CYS A 23 -3.83 0.78 -4.97
CA CYS A 23 -3.94 1.41 -6.29
C CYS A 23 -5.40 1.43 -6.74
N SER A 24 -5.92 2.62 -7.05
CA SER A 24 -7.36 2.87 -7.28
C SER A 24 -7.94 2.26 -8.56
N ALA A 25 -7.12 1.90 -9.53
CA ALA A 25 -7.59 1.50 -10.86
C ALA A 25 -6.79 0.35 -11.51
N THR A 26 -5.77 -0.18 -10.84
CA THR A 26 -4.99 -1.31 -11.36
C THR A 26 -5.76 -2.60 -11.20
N THR A 27 -5.64 -3.53 -12.15
CA THR A 27 -6.12 -4.91 -12.03
C THR A 27 -5.02 -5.83 -11.52
N THR A 28 -5.33 -7.10 -11.22
CA THR A 28 -4.30 -8.11 -10.91
C THR A 28 -3.31 -8.27 -12.06
N GLU A 29 -3.76 -8.27 -13.31
CA GLU A 29 -2.89 -8.41 -14.48
C GLU A 29 -1.90 -7.25 -14.60
N ASP A 30 -2.35 -6.02 -14.31
CA ASP A 30 -1.49 -4.85 -14.28
C ASP A 30 -0.41 -4.97 -13.19
N VAL A 31 -0.76 -5.54 -12.04
CA VAL A 31 0.20 -5.81 -10.96
C VAL A 31 1.23 -6.84 -11.39
N LEU A 32 0.80 -7.99 -11.92
CA LEU A 32 1.72 -9.01 -12.39
C LEU A 32 2.67 -8.47 -13.46
N ALA A 33 2.15 -7.68 -14.41
CA ALA A 33 2.97 -7.03 -15.43
C ALA A 33 3.97 -6.02 -14.85
N ALA A 34 3.55 -5.19 -13.89
CA ALA A 34 4.42 -4.19 -13.25
C ALA A 34 5.52 -4.81 -12.37
N TYR A 35 5.29 -6.00 -11.85
CA TYR A 35 6.27 -6.79 -11.09
C TYR A 35 7.07 -7.76 -11.97
N GLY A 36 6.77 -7.88 -13.27
CA GLY A 36 7.41 -8.84 -14.17
C GLY A 36 7.13 -10.31 -13.81
N ILE A 37 5.99 -10.57 -13.15
CA ILE A 37 5.59 -11.88 -12.66
C ILE A 37 4.79 -12.62 -13.75
N SER A 38 5.17 -13.87 -14.03
CA SER A 38 4.38 -14.75 -14.89
C SER A 38 3.10 -15.20 -14.18
N PRO A 39 1.93 -15.18 -14.83
CA PRO A 39 0.69 -15.73 -14.25
C PRO A 39 0.81 -17.21 -13.83
N GLU A 40 1.75 -17.96 -14.40
CA GLU A 40 1.95 -19.39 -14.12
C GLU A 40 2.48 -19.68 -12.71
N ILE A 41 3.08 -18.70 -12.03
CA ILE A 41 3.57 -18.83 -10.64
C ILE A 41 2.60 -18.21 -9.63
N THR A 42 1.35 -17.99 -10.05
CA THR A 42 0.29 -17.47 -9.19
C THR A 42 -0.64 -18.57 -8.75
N GLU A 43 -1.14 -18.48 -7.51
CA GLU A 43 -2.11 -19.42 -6.98
C GLU A 43 -3.18 -18.72 -6.11
N PRO A 44 -4.40 -19.29 -6.00
CA PRO A 44 -5.39 -18.78 -5.08
C PRO A 44 -4.88 -18.91 -3.64
N MET A 45 -4.75 -17.80 -2.92
CA MET A 45 -4.17 -17.78 -1.58
C MET A 45 -5.00 -16.99 -0.58
N ASN A 46 -5.10 -17.50 0.64
CA ASN A 46 -5.66 -16.77 1.78
C ASN A 46 -4.53 -16.14 2.58
N PHE A 47 -4.78 -14.99 3.19
CA PHE A 47 -3.79 -14.24 3.98
C PHE A 47 -3.08 -15.06 5.08
N LEU A 48 -3.73 -16.11 5.62
CA LEU A 48 -3.26 -16.91 6.74
C LEU A 48 -2.62 -18.26 6.35
N GLY A 49 -2.47 -18.56 5.06
CA GLY A 49 -1.96 -19.85 4.60
C GLY A 49 -0.72 -19.70 3.73
N GLY A 50 0.45 -20.13 4.20
CA GLY A 50 1.61 -20.41 3.34
C GLY A 50 2.76 -19.40 3.42
N ASP A 51 3.90 -19.82 2.85
CA ASP A 51 5.03 -18.94 2.50
C ASP A 51 4.68 -18.23 1.20
N ILE A 52 4.41 -16.93 1.30
CA ILE A 52 3.98 -16.07 0.21
C ILE A 52 4.92 -14.87 0.12
N ASP A 53 5.33 -14.52 -1.09
CA ASP A 53 6.15 -13.34 -1.34
C ASP A 53 5.28 -12.11 -1.64
N LEU A 54 4.15 -12.32 -2.33
CA LEU A 54 3.24 -11.25 -2.74
C LEU A 54 1.78 -11.73 -2.69
N LEU A 55 0.92 -10.97 -2.03
CA LEU A 55 -0.53 -11.17 -2.07
C LEU A 55 -1.21 -9.99 -2.78
N ILE A 56 -2.02 -10.30 -3.80
CA ILE A 56 -2.71 -9.32 -4.64
C ILE A 56 -4.22 -9.55 -4.48
N GLY A 57 -4.89 -8.60 -3.84
CA GLY A 57 -6.32 -8.66 -3.54
C GLY A 57 -7.10 -7.52 -4.16
N ARG A 58 -8.28 -7.82 -4.71
CA ARG A 58 -9.21 -6.80 -5.21
C ARG A 58 -9.98 -6.19 -4.06
N LEU A 59 -10.08 -4.87 -4.02
CA LEU A 59 -10.92 -4.16 -3.06
C LEU A 59 -11.54 -2.91 -3.69
N GLY A 60 -12.87 -2.80 -3.60
CA GLY A 60 -13.61 -1.69 -4.19
C GLY A 60 -13.32 -1.53 -5.67
N ASN A 61 -12.87 -0.35 -6.07
CA ASN A 61 -12.50 -0.06 -7.46
C ASN A 61 -11.07 -0.50 -7.81
N GLY A 62 -10.24 -0.87 -6.84
CA GLY A 62 -8.80 -1.04 -7.04
C GLY A 62 -8.22 -2.32 -6.45
N THR A 63 -6.90 -2.31 -6.29
CA THR A 63 -6.10 -3.46 -5.86
C THR A 63 -5.25 -3.10 -4.66
N ILE A 64 -5.14 -4.05 -3.73
CA ILE A 64 -4.22 -4.05 -2.61
C ILE A 64 -3.11 -5.04 -2.93
N ILE A 65 -1.89 -4.62 -2.66
CA ILE A 65 -0.69 -5.44 -2.81
C ILE A 65 -0.02 -5.49 -1.44
N MET A 66 0.15 -6.70 -0.93
CA MET A 66 0.86 -6.97 0.31
C MET A 66 2.15 -7.69 -0.04
N ASP A 67 3.26 -6.99 0.14
CA ASP A 67 4.58 -7.44 -0.23
C ASP A 67 5.34 -7.93 1.01
N TYR A 68 5.74 -9.19 0.99
CA TYR A 68 6.45 -9.86 2.08
C TYR A 68 7.95 -9.99 1.78
N SER A 69 8.39 -9.66 0.56
CA SER A 69 9.77 -9.79 0.12
C SER A 69 10.45 -8.43 -0.01
N VAL A 70 11.68 -8.33 0.50
CA VAL A 70 12.46 -7.06 0.49
C VAL A 70 12.81 -6.64 -0.94
N ASP A 71 12.84 -7.58 -1.88
CA ASP A 71 13.40 -7.40 -3.23
C ASP A 71 12.34 -7.25 -4.34
N SER A 72 11.05 -7.33 -4.01
CA SER A 72 9.98 -7.48 -5.00
C SER A 72 9.58 -6.19 -5.76
N PRO A 73 9.46 -4.99 -5.13
CA PRO A 73 9.12 -3.80 -5.89
C PRO A 73 10.38 -3.13 -6.44
N THR A 74 10.55 -3.20 -7.76
CA THR A 74 11.55 -2.38 -8.45
C THR A 74 11.19 -0.89 -8.36
N PRO A 75 12.15 0.04 -8.50
CA PRO A 75 11.84 1.48 -8.56
C PRO A 75 10.81 1.87 -9.64
N GLN A 76 10.62 1.03 -10.66
CA GLN A 76 9.70 1.23 -11.78
C GLN A 76 8.29 0.69 -11.53
N THR A 77 8.10 -0.17 -10.52
CA THR A 77 6.84 -0.85 -10.26
C THR A 77 5.73 0.13 -9.88
N LEU A 78 5.96 1.02 -8.90
CA LEU A 78 4.95 2.01 -8.50
C LEU A 78 4.60 3.00 -9.64
N PRO A 79 5.57 3.56 -10.39
CA PRO A 79 5.26 4.34 -11.60
C PRO A 79 4.41 3.58 -12.62
N ALA A 80 4.73 2.32 -12.90
CA ALA A 80 3.99 1.49 -13.85
C ALA A 80 2.55 1.23 -13.38
N LEU A 81 2.32 1.09 -12.08
CA LEU A 81 0.97 0.96 -11.52
C LEU A 81 0.20 2.28 -11.57
N ALA A 82 0.87 3.40 -11.28
CA ALA A 82 0.25 4.72 -11.21
C ALA A 82 -0.26 5.25 -12.56
N GLN A 83 0.19 4.67 -13.68
CA GLN A 83 -0.30 5.01 -15.01
C GLN A 83 -1.81 4.74 -15.17
N TYR A 84 -2.38 3.81 -14.39
CA TYR A 84 -3.80 3.47 -14.44
C TYR A 84 -4.65 4.33 -13.51
N GLY A 85 -4.05 4.89 -12.47
CA GLY A 85 -4.69 5.73 -11.47
C GLY A 85 -3.81 5.88 -10.25
N PRO A 86 -4.15 6.78 -9.30
CA PRO A 86 -3.28 7.03 -8.17
C PRO A 86 -3.02 5.78 -7.32
N CYS A 87 -1.77 5.67 -6.86
CA CYS A 87 -1.30 4.63 -5.96
C CYS A 87 -0.68 5.24 -4.71
N LEU A 88 -1.02 4.67 -3.55
CA LEU A 88 -0.40 4.96 -2.26
C LEU A 88 0.38 3.72 -1.82
N SER A 89 1.65 3.88 -1.49
CA SER A 89 2.50 2.82 -0.96
C SER A 89 3.09 3.23 0.37
N ALA A 90 3.17 2.29 1.31
CA ALA A 90 3.77 2.49 2.61
C ALA A 90 4.63 1.28 2.99
N ALA A 91 5.91 1.53 3.29
CA ALA A 91 6.73 0.54 3.99
C ALA A 91 6.14 0.33 5.40
N TRP A 92 5.81 -0.92 5.73
CA TRP A 92 5.00 -1.29 6.90
C TRP A 92 5.78 -2.20 7.85
N CYS A 93 7.04 -1.87 8.15
CA CYS A 93 7.86 -2.62 9.09
C CYS A 93 7.57 -2.22 10.54
N GLY A 94 7.52 -3.21 11.45
CA GLY A 94 7.15 -3.06 12.86
C GLY A 94 7.92 -1.98 13.64
N ASP A 95 9.15 -1.66 13.21
CA ASP A 95 10.06 -0.77 13.95
C ASP A 95 10.74 0.32 13.09
N VAL A 96 10.44 0.41 11.79
CA VAL A 96 11.10 1.36 10.88
C VAL A 96 10.11 2.42 10.41
N PRO A 97 10.55 3.68 10.22
CA PRO A 97 9.75 4.69 9.57
C PRO A 97 9.00 4.20 8.33
N ALA A 98 7.69 4.45 8.28
CA ALA A 98 6.95 4.27 7.05
C ALA A 98 7.38 5.32 6.05
N ILE A 99 8.20 4.90 5.09
CA ILE A 99 8.36 5.62 3.83
C ILE A 99 7.00 5.53 3.14
N VAL A 100 6.32 6.66 3.04
CA VAL A 100 5.06 6.81 2.31
C VAL A 100 5.40 7.36 0.94
N SER A 101 4.89 6.71 -0.10
CA SER A 101 4.99 7.18 -1.48
C SER A 101 3.61 7.27 -2.09
N TYR A 102 3.24 8.46 -2.57
CA TYR A 102 2.03 8.68 -3.34
C TYR A 102 2.40 9.06 -4.77
N TYR A 103 1.86 8.29 -5.71
CA TYR A 103 1.99 8.55 -7.14
C TYR A 103 0.63 8.97 -7.68
N ALA A 104 0.55 10.23 -8.11
CA ALA A 104 -0.61 10.73 -8.83
C ALA A 104 -0.57 10.30 -10.30
N HIS A 105 -1.74 10.27 -10.94
CA HIS A 105 -1.88 9.87 -12.34
C HIS A 105 -1.14 10.79 -13.33
N ASP A 106 -0.88 12.05 -12.94
CA ASP A 106 -0.08 13.01 -13.72
C ASP A 106 1.44 12.78 -13.63
N GLY A 107 1.87 11.71 -12.95
CA GLY A 107 3.28 11.39 -12.73
C GLY A 107 3.90 12.12 -11.55
N ARG A 108 3.14 12.94 -10.80
CA ARG A 108 3.66 13.59 -9.59
C ARG A 108 3.86 12.58 -8.48
N VAL A 109 5.06 12.58 -7.91
CA VAL A 109 5.46 11.72 -6.81
C VAL A 109 5.65 12.56 -5.56
N VAL A 110 5.00 12.15 -4.47
CA VAL A 110 5.27 12.66 -3.13
C VAL A 110 5.77 11.48 -2.30
N ARG A 111 7.04 11.49 -1.92
CA ARG A 111 7.67 10.43 -1.13
C ARG A 111 8.28 10.99 0.14
N PHE A 112 7.82 10.59 1.31
CA PHE A 112 8.39 11.11 2.56
C PHE A 112 8.44 10.02 3.63
N ASP A 113 9.40 10.17 4.54
CA ASP A 113 9.39 9.43 5.79
C ASP A 113 8.35 10.08 6.73
N ALA A 114 7.32 9.34 7.12
CA ALA A 114 6.28 9.88 7.99
C ALA A 114 6.79 10.29 9.39
N SER A 115 7.89 9.70 9.87
CA SER A 115 8.48 9.98 11.18
C SER A 115 9.61 11.01 11.15
N GLU A 116 10.26 11.17 10.00
CA GLU A 116 11.40 12.08 9.79
C GLU A 116 11.07 13.14 8.72
N ARG A 117 9.78 13.51 8.62
CA ARG A 117 9.24 14.45 7.61
C ARG A 117 10.04 15.75 7.49
N ASP A 118 10.54 16.28 8.61
CA ASP A 118 11.26 17.57 8.64
C ASP A 118 12.75 17.43 8.24
N TRP A 119 13.22 16.20 7.97
CA TRP A 119 14.64 15.86 7.88
C TRP A 119 15.05 15.33 6.49
N TYR A 120 14.10 14.85 5.68
CA TYR A 120 14.39 14.31 4.34
C TYR A 120 14.05 15.27 3.19
N PRO A 121 15.00 15.55 2.28
CA PRO A 121 14.88 16.59 1.25
C PRO A 121 14.17 16.15 -0.05
N ASP A 122 13.58 14.96 -0.10
CA ASP A 122 13.15 14.33 -1.36
C ASP A 122 11.63 14.08 -1.40
N PRO A 123 10.85 15.05 -0.85
CA PRO A 123 10.24 16.04 -1.74
C PRO A 123 10.30 17.48 -1.21
N ASP A 124 9.93 18.43 -2.07
CA ASP A 124 9.50 19.77 -1.66
C ASP A 124 8.47 19.68 -0.52
N LEU A 125 8.84 20.16 0.67
CA LEU A 125 8.00 20.12 1.88
C LEU A 125 6.63 20.74 1.62
N ALA A 126 6.54 21.79 0.80
CA ALA A 126 5.26 22.42 0.46
C ALA A 126 4.34 21.45 -0.32
N SER A 127 4.92 20.64 -1.21
CA SER A 127 4.19 19.59 -1.94
C SER A 127 3.71 18.47 -1.02
N VAL A 128 4.49 18.10 0.00
CA VAL A 128 4.09 17.12 1.04
C VAL A 128 2.94 17.65 1.88
N GLU A 129 3.08 18.87 2.40
CA GLU A 129 2.06 19.51 3.23
C GLU A 129 0.75 19.71 2.47
N GLN A 130 0.84 20.15 1.20
CA GLN A 130 -0.32 20.30 0.33
C GLN A 130 -1.01 18.96 0.08
N TRP A 131 -0.24 17.90 -0.15
CA TRP A 131 -0.80 16.57 -0.33
C TRP A 131 -1.50 16.08 0.95
N ILE A 132 -0.83 16.15 2.10
CA ILE A 132 -1.38 15.79 3.42
C ILE A 132 -2.69 16.52 3.68
N ALA A 133 -2.71 17.84 3.47
CA ALA A 133 -3.88 18.67 3.68
C ALA A 133 -5.05 18.33 2.74
N ALA A 134 -4.76 17.79 1.56
CA ALA A 134 -5.76 17.35 0.59
C ALA A 134 -6.24 15.90 0.83
N THR A 135 -5.55 15.11 1.66
CA THR A 135 -5.98 13.73 1.95
C THR A 135 -7.23 13.70 2.84
N PRO A 136 -8.09 12.67 2.72
CA PRO A 136 -9.25 12.48 3.60
C PRO A 136 -8.90 12.34 5.09
N ALA A 137 -7.67 11.93 5.41
CA ALA A 137 -7.19 11.86 6.80
C ALA A 137 -6.99 13.24 7.43
N GLY A 138 -6.62 14.24 6.62
CA GLY A 138 -6.28 15.58 7.07
C GLY A 138 -5.00 15.67 7.89
N THR A 139 -4.48 16.89 8.02
CA THR A 139 -3.18 17.17 8.63
C THR A 139 -3.06 16.67 10.07
N GLU A 140 -4.08 16.89 10.90
CA GLU A 140 -4.04 16.52 12.32
C GLU A 140 -3.79 15.03 12.54
N ILE A 141 -4.38 14.15 11.72
CA ILE A 141 -4.19 12.70 11.87
C ILE A 141 -2.80 12.29 11.38
N TRP A 142 -2.30 12.89 10.30
CA TRP A 142 -0.94 12.66 9.82
C TRP A 142 0.12 13.02 10.88
N ASP A 143 -0.05 14.15 11.56
CA ASP A 143 0.89 14.61 12.60
C ASP A 143 0.87 13.72 13.85
N ASN A 144 -0.31 13.21 14.23
CA ASN A 144 -0.45 12.50 15.51
C ASN A 144 -0.41 10.97 15.37
N ARG A 145 -0.86 10.43 14.24
CA ARG A 145 -1.19 9.00 14.04
C ARG A 145 -1.03 8.60 12.56
N TRP A 146 0.18 8.72 12.01
CA TRP A 146 0.46 8.45 10.59
C TRP A 146 -0.08 7.11 10.07
N SER A 147 0.00 6.00 10.82
CA SER A 147 -0.51 4.71 10.34
C SER A 147 -2.02 4.72 10.14
N ARG A 148 -2.74 5.46 10.99
CA ARG A 148 -4.17 5.67 10.84
C ARG A 148 -4.47 6.56 9.64
N ALA A 149 -3.64 7.59 9.41
CA ALA A 149 -3.79 8.48 8.27
C ALA A 149 -3.61 7.74 6.93
N ILE A 150 -2.63 6.83 6.84
CA ILE A 150 -2.42 5.96 5.69
C ILE A 150 -3.68 5.13 5.41
N LEU A 151 -4.21 4.44 6.41
CA LEU A 151 -5.40 3.59 6.23
C LEU A 151 -6.63 4.39 5.80
N ILE A 152 -6.86 5.58 6.39
CA ILE A 152 -7.97 6.45 5.99
C ILE A 152 -7.81 6.89 4.54
N THR A 153 -6.59 7.27 4.15
CA THR A 153 -6.30 7.72 2.78
C THR A 153 -6.42 6.56 1.78
N ALA A 154 -5.95 5.37 2.14
CA ALA A 154 -5.99 4.16 1.34
C ALA A 154 -7.44 3.68 1.07
N GLU A 155 -8.27 3.54 2.11
CA GLU A 155 -9.66 3.10 1.93
C GLU A 155 -10.48 4.11 1.13
N ALA A 156 -10.23 5.41 1.31
CA ALA A 156 -10.86 6.43 0.49
C ALA A 156 -10.39 6.36 -0.98
N LEU A 157 -9.10 6.08 -1.21
CA LEU A 157 -8.54 5.87 -2.55
C LEU A 157 -9.21 4.68 -3.27
N LEU A 158 -9.46 3.59 -2.54
CA LEU A 158 -10.09 2.37 -3.07
C LEU A 158 -11.63 2.39 -3.02
N GLN A 159 -12.22 3.43 -2.43
CA GLN A 159 -13.67 3.57 -2.20
C GLN A 159 -14.28 2.37 -1.46
N ALA A 160 -13.51 1.68 -0.63
CA ALA A 160 -13.91 0.49 0.11
C ALA A 160 -13.02 0.25 1.32
N ALA A 161 -13.58 -0.39 2.34
CA ALA A 161 -12.88 -0.73 3.56
C ALA A 161 -12.37 -2.16 3.55
N ILE A 162 -11.20 -2.39 4.16
CA ILE A 162 -10.71 -3.75 4.41
C ILE A 162 -11.41 -4.27 5.67
N ASP A 163 -12.02 -5.45 5.61
CA ASP A 163 -12.70 -6.06 6.74
C ASP A 163 -12.28 -7.53 6.93
N GLU A 164 -12.88 -8.18 7.93
CA GLU A 164 -12.58 -9.57 8.27
C GLU A 164 -13.00 -10.55 7.16
N GLU A 165 -14.03 -10.22 6.39
CA GLU A 165 -14.45 -11.03 5.24
C GLU A 165 -13.38 -10.96 4.15
N TRP A 166 -12.91 -9.77 3.82
CA TRP A 166 -11.82 -9.58 2.86
C TRP A 166 -10.53 -10.29 3.29
N MET A 167 -10.13 -10.16 4.56
CA MET A 167 -8.93 -10.83 5.09
C MET A 167 -9.00 -12.37 5.02
N ARG A 168 -10.22 -12.94 5.05
CA ARG A 168 -10.44 -14.40 4.97
C ARG A 168 -10.74 -14.90 3.57
N SER A 169 -11.01 -13.99 2.64
CA SER A 169 -11.29 -14.33 1.25
C SER A 169 -10.02 -14.80 0.53
N THR A 170 -10.23 -15.47 -0.60
CA THR A 170 -9.16 -15.94 -1.46
C THR A 170 -8.73 -14.85 -2.43
N HIS A 171 -7.43 -14.60 -2.46
CA HIS A 171 -6.75 -13.61 -3.30
C HIS A 171 -5.79 -14.31 -4.26
N VAL A 172 -4.98 -13.53 -4.98
CA VAL A 172 -3.91 -14.06 -5.82
C VAL A 172 -2.60 -13.99 -5.06
N GLY A 173 -2.04 -15.15 -4.73
CA GLY A 173 -0.72 -15.29 -4.13
C GLY A 173 0.35 -15.53 -5.19
N VAL A 174 1.57 -15.07 -4.91
CA VAL A 174 2.78 -15.34 -5.69
C VAL A 174 3.85 -15.86 -4.74
N THR A 175 4.48 -16.96 -5.15
CA THR A 175 5.63 -17.55 -4.49
C THR A 175 6.75 -17.70 -5.51
N PHE A 176 7.87 -17.03 -5.28
CA PHE A 176 9.02 -17.10 -6.17
C PHE A 176 9.73 -18.46 -5.96
N PRO A 177 10.08 -19.17 -7.05
CA PRO A 177 10.91 -20.36 -6.92
C PRO A 177 12.30 -19.98 -6.41
N GLU A 178 12.79 -20.72 -5.41
CA GLU A 178 14.17 -20.63 -4.88
C GLU A 178 15.25 -20.90 -5.95
#